data_AF-A0A7Y2CTU7-F1
#
_entry.id   AF-A0A7Y2CTU7-F1
#
_cell.length_a   1.000
_cell.length_b   1.000
_cell.length_c   1.000
_cell.angle_alpha   90.00
_cell.angle_beta   90.00
_cell.angle_gamma   90.00
#
_symmetry.space_group_name_H-M   'P 1'
#
loop_
_entity.id
_entity.type
_entity.pdbx_description
1 polymer ?
#
loop_
_entity_poly.entity_id
_entity_poly.type
_entity_poly.pdbx_seq_one_letter_code
_entity_poly.pdbx_strand_id
1 'polypeptide(L)'
;MSVEKLVGSHPMVRFEGELRKEAVLQRFGSSLVGLEEEPWSLSLFDFVNTRPFKYFDDDLVQSVLDFYEKNSTQAVAAIESLDRELTHAVHALVTPGPSWDAEHLPSLSSPSDYAELEQVWFPEYQRYAEHAFNHLINCPLSVFAQLRSRQYCGQTLTNRAESLGKLGFRPLVEGFRGAVRNAISHGNTEFAVAAIRFVDRKATEELTPGEFLHLFDELVAACHALTLGLLLFIARNTSLFSGRSIPLGATLLALRGAGSYGRLTVERLIPMEVLGGRQQLAVICSAPMPSQTMQTFEALYLAARAQDFGATSFERIALTFDTGHATSGSIFLDASKLAKLRRDGGPAEALGEVVETSMLWHDSSNLARRIHVAGMSLRIGLAQAGLEVRRRWAESGVTPLRLRYSIRHVQNKSAEALRRVEAIAVLRFGEDPSGEDLYRIARQVVRRLRRRPIASAGLKGTGSIRRRPRYVWVKLFKQDAVLRNLENPGPDNPNLVLRAEWVARRNRKQPVFVRFPTAVEGGYRFEYPVRTLKENLDLAKGSR
;
A
#
# COMPACT_ATOMS: atom_id res chain seq x y z
N MET A 1 27.41 -6.11 26.10
CA MET A 1 25.96 -6.03 25.74
C MET A 1 25.61 -7.30 24.99
N SER A 2 24.46 -7.94 25.21
CA SER A 2 24.10 -9.15 24.44
C SER A 2 23.80 -8.82 22.98
N VAL A 3 23.99 -9.79 22.07
CA VAL A 3 23.63 -9.64 20.65
C VAL A 3 22.17 -9.21 20.49
N GLU A 4 21.25 -9.86 21.19
CA GLU A 4 19.81 -9.55 21.11
C GLU A 4 19.51 -8.11 21.51
N LYS A 5 20.16 -7.63 22.58
CA LYS A 5 20.02 -6.24 23.03
C LYS A 5 20.61 -5.26 22.02
N LEU A 6 21.74 -5.60 21.38
CA LEU A 6 22.35 -4.76 20.34
C LEU A 6 21.43 -4.64 19.12
N VAL A 7 20.96 -5.78 18.58
CA VAL A 7 20.03 -5.83 17.44
C VAL A 7 18.73 -5.08 17.77
N GLY A 8 18.16 -5.31 18.96
CA GLY A 8 16.96 -4.59 19.43
C GLY A 8 17.19 -3.10 19.72
N SER A 9 18.43 -2.65 19.88
CA SER A 9 18.75 -1.24 20.17
C SER A 9 18.84 -0.34 18.94
N HIS A 10 18.56 -0.86 17.74
CA HIS A 10 18.66 -0.10 16.49
C HIS A 10 17.83 1.20 16.54
N PRO A 11 18.45 2.39 16.64
CA PRO A 11 17.71 3.61 16.98
C PRO A 11 16.77 4.08 15.85
N MET A 12 17.22 4.00 14.59
CA MET A 12 16.40 4.38 13.42
C MET A 12 15.16 3.50 13.31
N VAL A 13 15.37 2.18 13.31
CA VAL A 13 14.32 1.19 13.15
C VAL A 13 13.36 1.19 14.34
N ARG A 14 13.86 1.35 15.57
CA ARG A 14 12.96 1.50 16.73
C ARG A 14 12.08 2.73 16.58
N PHE A 15 12.67 3.88 16.22
CA PHE A 15 11.91 5.11 16.10
C PHE A 15 10.87 5.07 14.97
N GLU A 16 11.28 4.70 13.76
CA GLU A 16 10.33 4.55 12.65
C GLU A 16 9.39 3.37 12.85
N GLY A 17 9.81 2.32 13.55
CA GLY A 17 9.00 1.17 13.93
C GLY A 17 7.79 1.60 14.77
N GLU A 18 7.96 2.47 15.76
CA GLU A 18 6.83 3.02 16.54
C GLU A 18 5.87 3.83 15.65
N LEU A 19 6.39 4.65 14.73
CA LEU A 19 5.57 5.40 13.76
C LEU A 19 4.75 4.46 12.87
N ARG A 20 5.39 3.41 12.38
CA ARG A 20 4.79 2.41 11.51
C ARG A 20 3.73 1.62 12.26
N LYS A 21 4.04 1.23 13.49
CA LYS A 21 3.13 0.52 14.39
C LYS A 21 1.89 1.35 14.69
N GLU A 22 2.04 2.63 15.04
CA GLU A 22 0.89 3.52 15.25
C GLU A 22 0.01 3.58 13.99
N ALA A 23 0.61 3.71 12.81
CA ALA A 23 -0.13 3.75 11.56
C ALA A 23 -0.83 2.42 11.23
N VAL A 24 -0.17 1.28 11.51
CA VAL A 24 -0.75 -0.07 11.36
C VAL A 24 -1.91 -0.26 12.31
N LEU A 25 -1.76 0.05 13.60
CA LEU A 25 -2.82 -0.07 14.60
C LEU A 25 -3.99 0.86 14.31
N GLN A 26 -3.73 2.05 13.76
CA GLN A 26 -4.80 2.96 13.33
C GLN A 26 -5.63 2.39 12.17
N ARG A 27 -5.04 1.61 11.26
CA ARG A 27 -5.73 1.02 10.10
C ARG A 27 -6.31 -0.37 10.38
N PHE A 28 -5.59 -1.21 11.13
CA PHE A 28 -5.84 -2.63 11.31
C PHE A 28 -6.05 -3.02 12.78
N GLY A 29 -6.21 -2.07 13.70
CA GLY A 29 -6.27 -2.34 15.15
C GLY A 29 -7.35 -3.35 15.55
N SER A 30 -8.53 -3.31 14.91
CA SER A 30 -9.58 -4.32 15.11
C SER A 30 -9.14 -5.73 14.71
N SER A 31 -8.23 -5.83 13.74
CA SER A 31 -7.72 -7.10 13.24
C SER A 31 -6.46 -7.58 13.99
N LEU A 32 -5.87 -6.75 14.86
CA LEU A 32 -4.60 -7.03 15.55
C LEU A 32 -4.74 -7.08 17.08
N VAL A 33 -5.95 -7.26 17.61
CA VAL A 33 -6.18 -7.33 19.06
C VAL A 33 -5.32 -8.41 19.70
N GLY A 34 -4.46 -8.02 20.65
CA GLY A 34 -3.53 -8.92 21.36
C GLY A 34 -2.22 -9.22 20.61
N LEU A 35 -2.00 -8.62 19.44
CA LEU A 35 -0.80 -8.79 18.60
C LEU A 35 -0.09 -7.46 18.35
N GLU A 36 -0.40 -6.43 19.15
CA GLU A 36 0.09 -5.08 18.94
C GLU A 36 1.61 -4.98 19.11
N GLU A 37 2.19 -5.83 19.95
CA GLU A 37 3.64 -5.91 20.18
C GLU A 37 4.36 -6.90 19.27
N GLU A 38 3.61 -7.72 18.51
CA GLU A 38 4.20 -8.75 17.68
C GLU A 38 4.89 -8.13 16.46
N PRO A 39 6.17 -8.46 16.17
CA PRO A 39 6.89 -7.92 15.02
C PRO A 39 6.19 -8.17 13.68
N TRP A 40 5.42 -9.27 13.58
CA TRP A 40 4.63 -9.62 12.40
C TRP A 40 3.53 -8.61 12.08
N SER A 41 3.03 -7.84 13.05
CA SER A 41 2.04 -6.78 12.81
C SER A 41 2.55 -5.74 11.81
N LEU A 42 3.86 -5.45 11.82
CA LEU A 42 4.47 -4.48 10.92
C LEU A 42 4.55 -4.95 9.46
N SER A 43 4.34 -6.24 9.18
CA SER A 43 4.23 -6.74 7.79
C SER A 43 3.12 -6.06 6.99
N LEU A 44 2.13 -5.47 7.67
CA LEU A 44 1.01 -4.76 7.08
C LEU A 44 1.34 -3.31 6.70
N PHE A 45 2.53 -2.80 7.04
CA PHE A 45 2.84 -1.38 6.93
C PHE A 45 2.72 -0.82 5.49
N ASP A 46 3.13 -1.59 4.48
CA ASP A 46 3.00 -1.17 3.08
C ASP A 46 1.54 -0.90 2.69
N PHE A 47 0.59 -1.65 3.27
CA PHE A 47 -0.85 -1.48 3.02
C PHE A 47 -1.46 -0.28 3.76
N VAL A 48 -0.72 0.42 4.63
CA VAL A 48 -1.25 1.60 5.31
C VAL A 48 -1.17 2.84 4.41
N ASN A 49 -0.03 3.05 3.74
CA ASN A 49 0.25 4.30 3.03
C ASN A 49 0.92 4.15 1.66
N THR A 50 1.42 2.97 1.29
CA THR A 50 2.13 2.78 0.02
C THR A 50 1.12 2.59 -1.11
N ARG A 51 1.35 3.22 -2.27
CA ARG A 51 0.53 2.99 -3.48
C ARG A 51 1.20 1.94 -4.34
N PRO A 52 0.45 1.03 -4.98
CA PRO A 52 -1.01 0.89 -4.92
C PRO A 52 -1.51 0.07 -3.70
N PHE A 53 -0.61 -0.48 -2.88
CA PHE A 53 -0.91 -1.40 -1.76
C PHE A 53 -2.05 -0.99 -0.84
N LYS A 54 -2.17 0.29 -0.52
CA LYS A 54 -3.21 0.78 0.39
C LYS A 54 -4.64 0.69 -0.17
N TYR A 55 -4.81 0.32 -1.44
CA TYR A 55 -6.11 0.13 -2.08
C TYR A 55 -6.50 -1.34 -2.03
N PHE A 56 -7.45 -1.66 -1.17
CA PHE A 56 -8.01 -2.99 -1.01
C PHE A 56 -9.42 -2.88 -0.41
N ASP A 57 -10.19 -3.95 -0.53
CA ASP A 57 -11.51 -4.07 0.05
C ASP A 57 -11.41 -4.75 1.42
N ASP A 58 -11.86 -4.06 2.47
CA ASP A 58 -11.80 -4.53 3.86
C ASP A 58 -12.65 -5.81 4.06
N ASP A 59 -13.80 -5.93 3.38
CA ASP A 59 -14.69 -7.10 3.48
C ASP A 59 -14.08 -8.32 2.78
N LEU A 60 -13.35 -8.11 1.68
CA LEU A 60 -12.60 -9.19 1.02
C LEU A 60 -11.45 -9.70 1.87
N VAL A 61 -10.70 -8.80 2.52
CA VAL A 61 -9.63 -9.19 3.46
C VAL A 61 -10.22 -10.05 4.57
N GLN A 62 -11.32 -9.61 5.18
CA GLN A 62 -11.96 -10.33 6.27
C GLN A 62 -12.49 -11.70 5.80
N SER A 63 -13.12 -11.76 4.62
CA SER A 63 -13.63 -13.02 4.05
C SER A 63 -12.51 -14.05 3.81
N VAL A 64 -11.34 -13.61 3.33
CA VAL A 64 -10.17 -14.47 3.14
C VAL A 64 -9.60 -14.92 4.49
N LEU A 65 -9.47 -14.00 5.44
CA LEU A 65 -8.94 -14.29 6.77
C LEU A 65 -9.81 -15.30 7.52
N ASP A 66 -11.12 -15.07 7.57
CA ASP A 66 -12.09 -15.96 8.21
C ASP A 66 -12.03 -17.37 7.61
N PHE A 67 -11.83 -17.46 6.30
CA PHE A 67 -11.68 -18.74 5.61
C PHE A 67 -10.40 -19.48 6.03
N TYR A 68 -9.26 -18.80 6.14
CA TYR A 68 -8.03 -19.42 6.62
C TYR A 68 -8.13 -19.81 8.09
N GLU A 69 -8.69 -18.95 8.95
CA GLU A 69 -8.86 -19.23 10.38
C GLU A 69 -9.77 -20.44 10.61
N LYS A 70 -10.88 -20.54 9.87
CA LYS A 70 -11.79 -21.68 9.94
C LYS A 70 -11.15 -23.00 9.49
N ASN A 71 -10.13 -22.94 8.63
CA ASN A 71 -9.47 -24.11 8.04
C ASN A 71 -7.95 -24.08 8.30
N SER A 72 -7.55 -23.71 9.52
CA SER A 72 -6.17 -23.32 9.84
C SER A 72 -5.13 -24.39 9.51
N THR A 73 -5.40 -25.67 9.79
CA THR A 73 -4.47 -26.77 9.48
C THR A 73 -4.24 -26.91 7.98
N GLN A 74 -5.30 -26.87 7.18
CA GLN A 74 -5.21 -26.96 5.72
C GLN A 74 -4.57 -25.69 5.14
N ALA A 75 -4.84 -24.53 5.73
CA ALA A 75 -4.23 -23.26 5.33
C ALA A 75 -2.72 -23.27 5.55
N VAL A 76 -2.24 -23.71 6.71
CA VAL A 76 -0.79 -23.85 6.98
C VAL A 76 -0.15 -24.81 5.97
N ALA A 77 -0.73 -25.99 5.77
CA ALA A 77 -0.21 -26.96 4.80
C ALA A 77 -0.20 -26.40 3.37
N ALA A 78 -1.23 -25.64 2.98
CA ALA A 78 -1.29 -24.98 1.68
C ALA A 78 -0.18 -23.93 1.53
N ILE A 79 0.02 -23.08 2.55
CA ILE A 79 1.05 -22.03 2.57
C ILE A 79 2.45 -22.63 2.45
N GLU A 80 2.74 -23.70 3.20
CA GLU A 80 4.03 -24.41 3.14
C GLU A 80 4.27 -25.00 1.74
N SER A 81 3.25 -25.68 1.19
CA SER A 81 3.36 -26.33 -0.12
C SER A 81 3.49 -25.35 -1.30
N LEU A 82 3.07 -24.10 -1.11
CA LEU A 82 3.03 -23.05 -2.14
C LEU A 82 4.05 -21.93 -1.86
N ASP A 83 5.08 -22.19 -1.03
CA ASP A 83 6.10 -21.18 -0.67
C ASP A 83 6.64 -20.45 -1.90
N ARG A 84 7.06 -21.19 -2.93
CA ARG A 84 7.65 -20.61 -4.15
C ARG A 84 6.65 -19.73 -4.90
N GLU A 85 5.42 -20.21 -5.09
CA GLU A 85 4.36 -19.48 -5.81
C GLU A 85 3.95 -18.21 -5.05
N LEU A 86 3.76 -18.31 -3.74
CA LEU A 86 3.39 -17.17 -2.89
C LEU A 86 4.53 -16.15 -2.83
N THR A 87 5.77 -16.62 -2.74
CA THR A 87 6.96 -15.77 -2.83
C THR A 87 6.99 -15.02 -4.16
N HIS A 88 6.84 -15.73 -5.28
CA HIS A 88 6.79 -15.09 -6.60
C HIS A 88 5.68 -14.05 -6.70
N ALA A 89 4.50 -14.36 -6.16
CA ALA A 89 3.36 -13.46 -6.18
C ALA A 89 3.61 -12.16 -5.42
N VAL A 90 4.11 -12.26 -4.20
CA VAL A 90 4.42 -11.08 -3.38
C VAL A 90 5.54 -10.27 -4.01
N HIS A 91 6.58 -10.92 -4.54
CA HIS A 91 7.65 -10.24 -5.27
C HIS A 91 7.14 -9.48 -6.50
N ALA A 92 6.22 -10.08 -7.24
CA ALA A 92 5.55 -9.41 -8.35
C ALA A 92 4.80 -8.18 -7.84
N LEU A 93 4.03 -8.29 -6.74
CA LEU A 93 3.30 -7.17 -6.16
C LEU A 93 4.22 -6.02 -5.72
N VAL A 94 5.31 -6.29 -5.00
CA VAL A 94 6.19 -5.25 -4.42
C VAL A 94 7.14 -4.62 -5.41
N THR A 95 7.28 -5.18 -6.61
CA THR A 95 8.10 -4.59 -7.66
C THR A 95 7.39 -3.38 -8.26
N PRO A 96 7.99 -2.16 -8.19
CA PRO A 96 7.40 -0.97 -8.78
C PRO A 96 7.12 -1.14 -10.27
N GLY A 97 5.89 -0.84 -10.69
CA GLY A 97 5.44 -0.86 -12.08
C GLY A 97 5.13 0.55 -12.59
N PRO A 98 5.06 0.75 -13.92
CA PRO A 98 4.75 2.05 -14.51
C PRO A 98 3.36 2.59 -14.12
N SER A 99 2.44 1.73 -13.67
CA SER A 99 1.10 2.12 -13.21
C SER A 99 1.07 2.81 -11.84
N TRP A 100 2.13 2.68 -11.03
CA TRP A 100 2.08 3.07 -9.60
C TRP A 100 1.84 4.58 -9.39
N ASP A 101 2.32 5.40 -10.32
CA ASP A 101 2.12 6.85 -10.30
C ASP A 101 0.99 7.32 -11.24
N ALA A 102 0.38 6.41 -11.99
CA ALA A 102 -0.66 6.70 -12.97
C ALA A 102 -2.06 6.50 -12.34
N GLU A 103 -2.59 7.48 -11.62
CA GLU A 103 -3.88 7.31 -10.94
C GLU A 103 -5.09 7.94 -11.66
N HIS A 104 -4.84 8.71 -12.72
CA HIS A 104 -5.87 9.44 -13.46
C HIS A 104 -6.53 8.57 -14.53
N LEU A 105 -7.74 8.95 -14.94
CA LEU A 105 -8.36 8.38 -16.13
C LEU A 105 -7.73 9.02 -17.38
N PRO A 106 -7.24 8.24 -18.36
CA PRO A 106 -6.76 8.79 -19.62
C PRO A 106 -7.90 9.52 -20.34
N SER A 107 -7.61 10.66 -20.98
CA SER A 107 -8.64 11.53 -21.55
C SER A 107 -9.23 11.00 -22.87
N LEU A 108 -8.51 10.07 -23.51
CA LEU A 108 -8.80 9.47 -24.82
C LEU A 108 -8.92 10.51 -25.95
N SER A 109 -8.44 11.72 -25.70
CA SER A 109 -8.55 12.84 -26.65
C SER A 109 -7.37 12.92 -27.61
N SER A 110 -6.31 12.14 -27.36
CA SER A 110 -5.11 12.09 -28.17
C SER A 110 -4.57 10.66 -28.35
N PRO A 111 -3.84 10.38 -29.45
CA PRO A 111 -3.16 9.10 -29.65
C PRO A 111 -2.24 8.66 -28.49
N SER A 112 -1.67 9.61 -27.75
CA SER A 112 -0.86 9.35 -26.56
C SER A 112 -1.61 8.57 -25.48
N ASP A 113 -2.91 8.81 -25.34
CA ASP A 113 -3.73 8.22 -24.28
C ASP A 113 -4.00 6.73 -24.56
N TYR A 114 -4.09 6.37 -25.84
CA TYR A 114 -4.15 4.98 -26.28
C TYR A 114 -2.80 4.27 -26.10
N ALA A 115 -1.70 4.96 -26.41
CA ALA A 115 -0.36 4.44 -26.17
C ALA A 115 -0.11 4.18 -24.67
N GLU A 116 -0.65 5.02 -23.76
CA GLU A 116 -0.58 4.77 -22.32
C GLU A 116 -1.27 3.45 -21.94
N LEU A 117 -2.45 3.16 -22.51
CA LEU A 117 -3.15 1.89 -22.26
C LEU A 117 -2.31 0.69 -22.69
N GLU A 118 -1.73 0.73 -23.88
CA GLU A 118 -0.91 -0.37 -24.41
C GLU A 118 0.43 -0.55 -23.69
N GLN A 119 1.09 0.54 -23.29
CA GLN A 119 2.45 0.51 -22.76
C GLN A 119 2.51 0.41 -21.23
N VAL A 120 1.48 0.91 -20.55
CA VAL A 120 1.40 0.93 -19.08
C VAL A 120 0.36 -0.07 -18.59
N TRP A 121 -0.88 0.09 -19.02
CA TRP A 121 -2.00 -0.57 -18.35
C TRP A 121 -2.18 -2.04 -18.75
N PHE A 122 -2.04 -2.39 -20.03
CA PHE A 122 -2.15 -3.79 -20.47
C PHE A 122 -1.04 -4.68 -19.90
N PRO A 123 0.25 -4.28 -19.92
CA PRO A 123 1.32 -5.07 -19.30
C PRO A 123 1.13 -5.19 -17.79
N GLU A 124 0.63 -4.15 -17.12
CA GLU A 124 0.36 -4.18 -15.68
C GLU A 124 -0.81 -5.10 -15.34
N TYR A 125 -1.91 -5.07 -16.11
CA TYR A 125 -3.00 -6.04 -15.96
C TYR A 125 -2.49 -7.47 -16.14
N GLN A 126 -1.65 -7.72 -17.14
CA GLN A 126 -1.03 -9.03 -17.35
C GLN A 126 -0.08 -9.41 -16.20
N ARG A 127 0.72 -8.48 -15.68
CA ARG A 127 1.60 -8.70 -14.53
C ARG A 127 0.80 -9.13 -13.30
N TYR A 128 -0.27 -8.40 -12.97
CA TYR A 128 -1.14 -8.75 -11.85
C TYR A 128 -1.86 -10.08 -12.10
N ALA A 129 -2.42 -10.31 -13.29
CA ALA A 129 -3.13 -11.54 -13.61
C ALA A 129 -2.21 -12.77 -13.53
N GLU A 130 -1.04 -12.73 -14.18
CA GLU A 130 -0.15 -13.88 -14.36
C GLU A 130 0.80 -14.12 -13.19
N HIS A 131 1.32 -13.06 -12.60
CA HIS A 131 2.39 -13.18 -11.60
C HIS A 131 1.90 -13.00 -10.18
N ALA A 132 0.84 -12.22 -9.93
CA ALA A 132 0.28 -12.08 -8.59
C ALA A 132 -0.95 -12.98 -8.39
N PHE A 133 -2.06 -12.63 -9.05
CA PHE A 133 -3.37 -13.26 -8.87
C PHE A 133 -3.32 -14.77 -9.09
N ASN A 134 -2.76 -15.21 -10.23
CA ASN A 134 -2.60 -16.60 -10.61
C ASN A 134 -1.99 -17.48 -9.50
N HIS A 135 -1.02 -16.95 -8.77
CA HIS A 135 -0.33 -17.68 -7.73
C HIS A 135 -1.03 -17.53 -6.37
N LEU A 136 -1.54 -16.34 -6.04
CA LEU A 136 -2.26 -16.09 -4.78
C LEU A 136 -3.54 -16.93 -4.65
N ILE A 137 -4.32 -17.08 -5.72
CA ILE A 137 -5.56 -17.88 -5.69
C ILE A 137 -5.32 -19.37 -5.44
N ASN A 138 -4.09 -19.87 -5.63
CA ASN A 138 -3.78 -21.27 -5.34
C ASN A 138 -3.87 -21.59 -3.86
N CYS A 139 -3.65 -20.62 -2.96
CA CYS A 139 -3.76 -20.85 -1.53
C CYS A 139 -5.19 -21.26 -1.12
N PRO A 140 -6.24 -20.46 -1.36
CA PRO A 140 -7.60 -20.87 -1.02
C PRO A 140 -8.05 -22.11 -1.81
N LEU A 141 -7.64 -22.25 -3.07
CA LEU A 141 -7.95 -23.45 -3.87
C LEU A 141 -7.28 -24.72 -3.33
N SER A 142 -6.07 -24.64 -2.78
CA SER A 142 -5.38 -25.76 -2.15
C SER A 142 -6.07 -26.18 -0.84
N VAL A 143 -6.53 -25.21 -0.05
CA VAL A 143 -7.39 -25.50 1.12
C VAL A 143 -8.65 -26.26 0.69
N PHE A 144 -9.36 -25.78 -0.33
CA PHE A 144 -10.52 -26.50 -0.87
C PHE A 144 -10.19 -27.87 -1.44
N ALA A 145 -9.02 -28.03 -2.07
CA ALA A 145 -8.56 -29.29 -2.62
C ALA A 145 -8.42 -30.35 -1.52
N GLN A 146 -7.87 -29.96 -0.38
CA GLN A 146 -7.73 -30.83 0.79
C GLN A 146 -9.09 -31.15 1.42
N LEU A 147 -9.97 -30.15 1.57
CA LEU A 147 -11.29 -30.32 2.18
C LEU A 147 -12.25 -31.19 1.35
N ARG A 148 -12.15 -31.14 0.01
CA ARG A 148 -13.08 -31.81 -0.92
C ARG A 148 -12.45 -32.98 -1.68
N SER A 149 -11.18 -33.29 -1.41
CA SER A 149 -10.40 -34.32 -2.13
C SER A 149 -10.46 -34.15 -3.66
N ARG A 150 -10.37 -32.91 -4.15
CA ARG A 150 -10.47 -32.57 -5.59
C ARG A 150 -9.30 -31.69 -6.01
N GLN A 151 -8.74 -31.93 -7.21
CA GLN A 151 -7.66 -31.10 -7.73
C GLN A 151 -8.19 -29.82 -8.41
N TYR A 152 -7.79 -28.67 -7.87
CA TYR A 152 -8.11 -27.35 -8.43
C TYR A 152 -6.89 -26.65 -9.06
N CYS A 153 -5.71 -26.77 -8.43
CA CYS A 153 -4.51 -26.01 -8.81
C CYS A 153 -3.92 -26.39 -10.19
N GLY A 154 -4.19 -27.59 -10.70
CA GLY A 154 -3.68 -28.05 -12.01
C GLY A 154 -4.43 -27.51 -13.24
N GLN A 155 -5.43 -26.67 -13.04
CA GLN A 155 -6.26 -26.13 -14.13
C GLN A 155 -5.70 -24.81 -14.68
N THR A 156 -6.17 -24.39 -15.86
CA THR A 156 -5.87 -23.06 -16.42
C THR A 156 -6.32 -21.96 -15.45
N LEU A 157 -5.71 -20.77 -15.54
CA LEU A 157 -6.06 -19.64 -14.69
C LEU A 157 -7.55 -19.29 -14.77
N THR A 158 -8.13 -19.25 -15.97
CA THR A 158 -9.56 -19.02 -16.18
C THR A 158 -10.42 -20.03 -15.44
N ASN A 159 -10.11 -21.32 -15.55
CA ASN A 159 -10.89 -22.37 -14.88
C ASN A 159 -10.73 -22.32 -13.36
N ARG A 160 -9.55 -21.94 -12.87
CA ARG A 160 -9.30 -21.71 -11.44
C ARG A 160 -10.09 -20.54 -10.89
N ALA A 161 -10.11 -19.41 -11.59
CA ALA A 161 -10.90 -18.24 -11.22
C ALA A 161 -12.40 -18.57 -11.21
N GLU A 162 -12.91 -19.25 -12.25
CA GLU A 162 -14.31 -19.70 -12.27
C GLU A 162 -14.65 -20.67 -11.13
N SER A 163 -13.75 -21.61 -10.84
CA SER A 163 -13.92 -22.56 -9.74
C SER A 163 -13.95 -21.84 -8.39
N LEU A 164 -13.03 -20.90 -8.17
CA LEU A 164 -12.97 -20.10 -6.94
C LEU A 164 -14.26 -19.27 -6.76
N GLY A 165 -14.75 -18.66 -7.84
CA GLY A 165 -16.03 -17.94 -7.82
C GLY A 165 -17.22 -18.83 -7.43
N LYS A 166 -17.29 -20.05 -7.98
CA LYS A 166 -18.31 -21.07 -7.63
C LYS A 166 -18.19 -21.60 -6.20
N LEU A 167 -17.02 -21.44 -5.57
CA LEU A 167 -16.74 -21.85 -4.20
C LEU A 167 -17.09 -20.76 -3.17
N GLY A 168 -17.73 -19.66 -3.58
CA GLY A 168 -18.19 -18.59 -2.70
C GLY A 168 -17.30 -17.35 -2.70
N PHE A 169 -16.22 -17.36 -3.47
CA PHE A 169 -15.25 -16.24 -3.56
C PHE A 169 -15.44 -15.44 -4.85
N ARG A 170 -16.68 -15.26 -5.31
CA ARG A 170 -16.99 -14.51 -6.54
C ARG A 170 -16.39 -13.10 -6.54
N PRO A 171 -16.47 -12.31 -5.45
CA PRO A 171 -15.86 -10.98 -5.42
C PRO A 171 -14.34 -10.95 -5.66
N LEU A 172 -13.61 -12.02 -5.28
CA LEU A 172 -12.16 -12.09 -5.54
C LEU A 172 -11.80 -12.27 -7.02
N VAL A 173 -12.76 -12.65 -7.87
CA VAL A 173 -12.48 -12.97 -9.28
C VAL A 173 -13.11 -11.96 -10.25
N GLU A 174 -13.79 -10.93 -9.76
CA GLU A 174 -14.51 -9.95 -10.58
C GLU A 174 -13.58 -9.15 -11.50
N GLY A 175 -12.41 -8.76 -10.97
CA GLY A 175 -11.36 -8.08 -11.72
C GLY A 175 -10.60 -8.95 -12.74
N PHE A 176 -10.87 -10.25 -12.80
CA PHE A 176 -10.20 -11.14 -13.76
C PHE A 176 -11.14 -11.58 -14.89
N ARG A 177 -10.78 -11.21 -16.13
CA ARG A 177 -11.42 -11.69 -17.36
C ARG A 177 -10.42 -12.44 -18.24
N GLY A 178 -10.72 -13.73 -18.48
CA GLY A 178 -9.86 -14.61 -19.27
C GLY A 178 -9.70 -14.14 -20.73
N ALA A 179 -10.78 -13.67 -21.36
CA ALA A 179 -10.74 -13.16 -22.73
C ALA A 179 -9.87 -11.90 -22.84
N VAL A 180 -10.03 -10.94 -21.92
CA VAL A 180 -9.21 -9.72 -21.84
C VAL A 180 -7.73 -10.07 -21.67
N ARG A 181 -7.41 -10.94 -20.69
CA ARG A 181 -6.03 -11.40 -20.46
C ARG A 181 -5.44 -12.05 -21.72
N ASN A 182 -6.17 -12.96 -22.36
CA ASN A 182 -5.69 -13.70 -23.52
C ASN A 182 -5.46 -12.77 -24.71
N ALA A 183 -6.42 -11.86 -24.98
CA ALA A 183 -6.32 -10.87 -26.03
C ALA A 183 -5.08 -9.98 -25.86
N ILE A 184 -4.83 -9.46 -24.65
CA ILE A 184 -3.62 -8.68 -24.34
C ILE A 184 -2.35 -9.51 -24.61
N SER A 185 -2.29 -10.74 -24.09
CA SER A 185 -1.10 -11.59 -24.22
C SER A 185 -0.75 -11.97 -25.67
N HIS A 186 -1.74 -11.94 -26.56
CA HIS A 186 -1.59 -12.27 -27.97
C HIS A 186 -1.58 -11.03 -28.89
N GLY A 187 -1.72 -9.82 -28.35
CA GLY A 187 -1.80 -8.58 -29.13
C GLY A 187 -3.10 -8.41 -29.93
N ASN A 188 -4.17 -9.12 -29.54
CA ASN A 188 -5.47 -9.08 -30.22
C ASN A 188 -6.39 -8.00 -29.60
N THR A 189 -5.90 -6.77 -29.54
CA THR A 189 -6.63 -5.62 -28.99
C THR A 189 -6.87 -4.59 -30.08
N GLU A 190 -8.13 -4.17 -30.25
CA GLU A 190 -8.52 -3.15 -31.23
C GLU A 190 -9.13 -1.94 -30.53
N PHE A 191 -8.69 -0.73 -30.90
CA PHE A 191 -9.27 0.51 -30.37
C PHE A 191 -10.38 1.02 -31.30
N ALA A 192 -11.57 1.15 -30.73
CA ALA A 192 -12.72 1.83 -31.32
C ALA A 192 -12.89 3.24 -30.70
N VAL A 193 -13.81 4.04 -31.26
CA VAL A 193 -13.99 5.46 -30.89
C VAL A 193 -14.23 5.69 -29.39
N ALA A 194 -14.87 4.75 -28.70
CA ALA A 194 -15.15 4.87 -27.26
C ALA A 194 -14.89 3.56 -26.49
N ALA A 195 -14.26 2.58 -27.12
CA ALA A 195 -14.13 1.24 -26.56
C ALA A 195 -12.83 0.55 -27.00
N ILE A 196 -12.45 -0.45 -26.24
CA ILE A 196 -11.36 -1.37 -26.50
C ILE A 196 -12.01 -2.73 -26.72
N ARG A 197 -11.76 -3.34 -27.88
CA ARG A 197 -12.18 -4.70 -28.18
C ARG A 197 -11.06 -5.67 -27.92
N PHE A 198 -11.33 -6.64 -27.06
CA PHE A 198 -10.44 -7.73 -26.68
C PHE A 198 -10.90 -9.00 -27.40
N VAL A 199 -10.17 -9.43 -28.43
CA VAL A 199 -10.54 -10.56 -29.26
C VAL A 199 -9.79 -11.82 -28.83
N ASP A 200 -10.50 -12.75 -28.20
CA ASP A 200 -10.02 -14.11 -27.91
C ASP A 200 -10.68 -15.12 -28.88
N ARG A 201 -10.09 -16.31 -29.05
CA ARG A 201 -10.60 -17.35 -29.95
C ARG A 201 -12.04 -17.78 -29.64
N LYS A 202 -12.47 -17.62 -28.39
CA LYS A 202 -13.79 -18.08 -27.90
C LYS A 202 -14.77 -16.96 -27.61
N ALA A 203 -14.30 -15.73 -27.45
CA ALA A 203 -15.10 -14.60 -26.99
C ALA A 203 -14.49 -13.27 -27.41
N THR A 204 -15.36 -12.28 -27.63
CA THR A 204 -14.97 -10.88 -27.79
C THR A 204 -15.58 -10.11 -26.64
N GLU A 205 -14.75 -9.37 -25.90
CA GLU A 205 -15.19 -8.44 -24.87
C GLU A 205 -14.94 -7.01 -25.33
N GLU A 206 -15.90 -6.12 -25.14
CA GLU A 206 -15.78 -4.70 -25.47
C GLU A 206 -15.93 -3.90 -24.18
N LEU A 207 -14.89 -3.13 -23.83
CA LEU A 207 -14.85 -2.31 -22.62
C LEU A 207 -14.45 -0.88 -22.98
N THR A 208 -15.09 0.10 -22.37
CA THR A 208 -14.53 1.46 -22.34
C THR A 208 -13.22 1.46 -21.54
N PRO A 209 -12.31 2.42 -21.77
CA PRO A 209 -11.09 2.52 -20.96
C PRO A 209 -11.34 2.71 -19.46
N GLY A 210 -12.45 3.35 -19.09
CA GLY A 210 -12.88 3.44 -17.70
C GLY A 210 -13.28 2.08 -17.10
N GLU A 211 -14.03 1.27 -17.85
CA GLU A 211 -14.41 -0.09 -17.43
C GLU A 211 -13.19 -1.01 -17.33
N PHE A 212 -12.24 -0.91 -18.27
CA PHE A 212 -10.99 -1.68 -18.20
C PHE A 212 -10.14 -1.29 -16.98
N LEU A 213 -9.99 0.01 -16.69
CA LEU A 213 -9.24 0.46 -15.51
C LEU A 213 -9.94 0.10 -14.20
N HIS A 214 -11.27 0.07 -14.18
CA HIS A 214 -12.04 -0.44 -13.05
C HIS A 214 -11.80 -1.94 -12.85
N LEU A 215 -11.84 -2.73 -13.93
CA LEU A 215 -11.51 -4.15 -13.91
C LEU A 215 -10.09 -4.40 -13.37
N PHE A 216 -9.12 -3.58 -13.78
CA PHE A 216 -7.76 -3.62 -13.24
C PHE A 216 -7.73 -3.28 -11.74
N ASP A 217 -8.43 -2.24 -11.30
CA ASP A 217 -8.51 -1.88 -9.87
C ASP A 217 -9.07 -3.00 -9.01
N GLU A 218 -10.11 -3.69 -9.49
CA GLU A 218 -10.68 -4.86 -8.81
C GLU A 218 -9.67 -6.02 -8.73
N LEU A 219 -8.89 -6.26 -9.77
CA LEU A 219 -7.85 -7.29 -9.78
C LEU A 219 -6.74 -6.98 -8.77
N VAL A 220 -6.30 -5.72 -8.73
CA VAL A 220 -5.31 -5.23 -7.76
C VAL A 220 -5.84 -5.37 -6.34
N ALA A 221 -7.07 -4.94 -6.08
CA ALA A 221 -7.72 -5.06 -4.78
C ALA A 221 -7.85 -6.52 -4.33
N ALA A 222 -8.21 -7.45 -5.23
CA ALA A 222 -8.26 -8.88 -4.92
C ALA A 222 -6.89 -9.47 -4.57
N CYS A 223 -5.82 -9.09 -5.30
CA CYS A 223 -4.46 -9.52 -4.98
C CYS A 223 -4.00 -8.99 -3.61
N HIS A 224 -4.30 -7.73 -3.31
CA HIS A 224 -4.00 -7.15 -2.01
C HIS A 224 -4.81 -7.81 -0.90
N ALA A 225 -6.09 -8.11 -1.10
CA ALA A 225 -6.94 -8.79 -0.13
C ALA A 225 -6.42 -10.21 0.20
N LEU A 226 -6.04 -10.99 -0.81
CA LEU A 226 -5.44 -12.31 -0.65
C LEU A 226 -4.11 -12.23 0.13
N THR A 227 -3.28 -11.23 -0.18
CA THR A 227 -1.98 -11.04 0.49
C THR A 227 -2.16 -10.59 1.94
N LEU A 228 -3.05 -9.63 2.20
CA LEU A 228 -3.38 -9.17 3.55
C LEU A 228 -3.99 -10.26 4.41
N GLY A 229 -4.95 -11.04 3.87
CA GLY A 229 -5.54 -12.18 4.56
C GLY A 229 -4.49 -13.22 4.93
N LEU A 230 -3.52 -13.49 4.04
CA LEU A 230 -2.38 -14.36 4.32
C LEU A 230 -1.49 -13.81 5.46
N LEU A 231 -1.11 -12.53 5.40
CA LEU A 231 -0.26 -11.90 6.42
C LEU A 231 -0.93 -11.85 7.79
N LEU A 232 -2.22 -11.47 7.84
CA LEU A 232 -3.00 -11.45 9.06
C LEU A 232 -3.14 -12.86 9.65
N PHE A 233 -3.37 -13.87 8.80
CA PHE A 233 -3.42 -15.25 9.25
C PHE A 233 -2.08 -15.71 9.87
N ILE A 234 -0.95 -15.41 9.22
CA ILE A 234 0.40 -15.71 9.75
C ILE A 234 0.63 -14.97 11.08
N ALA A 235 0.32 -13.67 11.14
CA ALA A 235 0.51 -12.85 12.33
C ALA A 235 -0.32 -13.34 13.52
N ARG A 236 -1.55 -13.81 13.28
CA ARG A 236 -2.44 -14.35 14.32
C ARG A 236 -2.12 -15.78 14.76
N ASN A 237 -1.36 -16.51 13.95
CA ASN A 237 -1.11 -17.94 14.15
C ASN A 237 0.38 -18.27 14.10
N THR A 238 1.26 -17.39 14.58
CA THR A 238 2.73 -17.56 14.56
C THR A 238 3.16 -18.89 15.18
N SER A 239 2.47 -19.37 16.21
CA SER A 239 2.72 -20.67 16.85
C SER A 239 2.50 -21.87 15.90
N LEU A 240 1.54 -21.79 14.98
CA LEU A 240 1.30 -22.84 13.98
C LEU A 240 2.46 -22.96 12.98
N PHE A 241 3.22 -21.89 12.79
CA PHE A 241 4.38 -21.84 11.89
C PHE A 241 5.72 -22.14 12.59
N SER A 242 5.70 -22.48 13.89
CA SER A 242 6.93 -22.83 14.60
C SER A 242 7.60 -24.06 13.99
N GLY A 243 8.82 -23.90 13.46
CA GLY A 243 9.56 -24.96 12.79
C GLY A 243 9.08 -25.27 11.35
N ARG A 244 8.15 -24.49 10.82
CA ARG A 244 7.61 -24.61 9.46
C ARG A 244 8.15 -23.51 8.56
N SER A 245 8.13 -23.74 7.25
CA SER A 245 8.52 -22.70 6.29
C SER A 245 7.43 -21.63 6.21
N ILE A 246 7.86 -20.37 6.22
CA ILE A 246 7.00 -19.23 5.89
C ILE A 246 7.43 -18.74 4.52
N PRO A 247 6.49 -18.38 3.63
CA PRO A 247 6.88 -17.90 2.31
C PRO A 247 7.79 -16.70 2.39
N LEU A 248 8.90 -16.72 1.64
CA LEU A 248 9.84 -15.60 1.58
C LEU A 248 9.16 -14.28 1.16
N GLY A 249 8.08 -14.36 0.38
CA GLY A 249 7.23 -13.19 0.11
C GLY A 249 6.68 -12.53 1.39
N ALA A 250 6.16 -13.33 2.34
CA ALA A 250 5.68 -12.82 3.61
C ALA A 250 6.82 -12.31 4.50
N THR A 251 7.96 -13.03 4.52
CA THR A 251 9.20 -12.57 5.17
C THR A 251 9.67 -11.23 4.62
N LEU A 252 9.59 -11.02 3.31
CA LEU A 252 9.95 -9.76 2.66
C LEU A 252 9.07 -8.60 3.15
N LEU A 253 7.75 -8.78 3.20
CA LEU A 253 6.84 -7.74 3.70
C LEU A 253 7.07 -7.46 5.19
N ALA A 254 7.34 -8.49 6.00
CA ALA A 254 7.72 -8.32 7.41
C ALA A 254 9.04 -7.55 7.57
N LEU A 255 10.06 -7.86 6.78
CA LEU A 255 11.33 -7.12 6.76
C LEU A 255 11.18 -5.68 6.25
N ARG A 256 10.31 -5.44 5.27
CA ARG A 256 9.98 -4.09 4.81
C ARG A 256 9.26 -3.29 5.90
N GLY A 257 8.42 -3.93 6.69
CA GLY A 257 7.72 -3.34 7.82
C GLY A 257 8.61 -3.05 9.02
N ALA A 258 9.29 -4.07 9.54
CA ALA A 258 10.03 -4.05 10.81
C ALA A 258 11.55 -3.90 10.66
N GLY A 259 12.10 -4.15 9.46
CA GLY A 259 13.54 -4.09 9.18
C GLY A 259 13.98 -2.80 8.49
N SER A 260 13.09 -2.16 7.74
CA SER A 260 13.40 -0.98 6.91
C SER A 260 13.13 0.34 7.65
N TYR A 261 13.72 1.43 7.16
CA TYR A 261 13.46 2.81 7.58
C TYR A 261 13.70 3.76 6.40
N GLY A 262 13.47 5.07 6.53
CA GLY A 262 13.44 6.01 5.41
C GLY A 262 14.70 6.11 4.52
N ARG A 263 15.82 5.45 4.88
CA ARG A 263 17.03 5.34 4.06
C ARG A 263 17.54 3.89 3.89
N LEU A 264 16.80 2.91 4.37
CA LEU A 264 17.13 1.49 4.19
C LEU A 264 15.84 0.77 3.83
N THR A 265 15.78 0.24 2.62
CA THR A 265 14.60 -0.46 2.13
C THR A 265 15.01 -1.85 1.68
N VAL A 266 14.34 -2.89 2.19
CA VAL A 266 14.51 -4.25 1.68
C VAL A 266 13.71 -4.39 0.40
N GLU A 267 14.41 -4.64 -0.71
CA GLU A 267 13.83 -4.69 -2.05
C GLU A 267 13.39 -6.11 -2.40
N ARG A 268 14.28 -7.09 -2.16
CA ARG A 268 14.09 -8.47 -2.61
C ARG A 268 14.75 -9.47 -1.66
N LEU A 269 14.11 -10.62 -1.54
CA LEU A 269 14.66 -11.86 -1.00
C LEU A 269 14.84 -12.88 -2.14
N ILE A 270 16.01 -13.48 -2.26
CA ILE A 270 16.29 -14.47 -3.32
C ILE A 270 16.90 -15.70 -2.67
N PRO A 271 16.22 -16.86 -2.68
CA PRO A 271 16.82 -18.11 -2.25
C PRO A 271 17.84 -18.56 -3.31
N MET A 272 19.02 -18.96 -2.86
CA MET A 272 20.11 -19.43 -3.72
C MET A 272 20.79 -20.64 -3.09
N GLU A 273 21.37 -21.49 -3.92
CA GLU A 273 22.25 -22.57 -3.48
C GLU A 273 23.70 -22.17 -3.79
N VAL A 274 24.58 -22.26 -2.80
CA VAL A 274 26.02 -21.99 -2.99
C VAL A 274 26.81 -23.29 -3.10
N LEU A 275 28.10 -23.17 -3.47
CA LEU A 275 29.02 -24.31 -3.54
C LEU A 275 28.95 -25.15 -2.27
N GLY A 276 28.82 -26.46 -2.44
CA GLY A 276 28.65 -27.41 -1.32
C GLY A 276 27.20 -27.62 -0.87
N GLY A 277 26.21 -27.16 -1.63
CA GLY A 277 24.79 -27.45 -1.39
C GLY A 277 24.15 -26.63 -0.28
N ARG A 278 24.86 -25.64 0.27
CA ARG A 278 24.35 -24.82 1.36
C ARG A 278 23.30 -23.85 0.84
N GLN A 279 22.20 -23.73 1.56
CA GLN A 279 21.14 -22.78 1.26
C GLN A 279 21.56 -21.38 1.72
N GLN A 280 21.53 -20.42 0.80
CA GLN A 280 21.83 -19.01 1.04
C GLN A 280 20.62 -18.13 0.73
N LEU A 281 20.26 -17.24 1.64
CA LEU A 281 19.32 -16.18 1.36
C LEU A 281 20.08 -14.91 0.92
N ALA A 282 19.82 -14.42 -0.29
CA ALA A 282 20.23 -13.09 -0.70
C ALA A 282 19.16 -12.05 -0.34
N VAL A 283 19.56 -11.02 0.41
CA VAL A 283 18.76 -9.87 0.80
C VAL A 283 19.28 -8.64 0.06
N ILE A 284 18.50 -8.16 -0.90
CA ILE A 284 18.85 -6.97 -1.68
C ILE A 284 18.21 -5.75 -1.02
N CYS A 285 19.02 -4.75 -0.71
CA CYS A 285 18.62 -3.55 0.00
C CYS A 285 18.98 -2.30 -0.82
N SER A 286 18.11 -1.28 -0.80
CA SER A 286 18.46 0.07 -1.23
C SER A 286 18.83 0.89 -0.01
N ALA A 287 20.08 1.34 0.07
CA ALA A 287 20.59 2.13 1.19
C ALA A 287 21.69 3.10 0.73
N PRO A 288 21.38 4.40 0.54
CA PRO A 288 22.37 5.42 0.19
C PRO A 288 23.19 5.82 1.42
N MET A 289 23.79 4.83 2.09
CA MET A 289 24.57 5.00 3.29
C MET A 289 26.06 5.00 2.97
N PRO A 290 26.81 6.01 3.43
CA PRO A 290 28.20 6.19 3.02
C PRO A 290 29.22 5.54 3.99
N SER A 291 28.78 4.66 4.92
CA SER A 291 29.62 4.15 6.02
C SER A 291 29.62 2.62 6.11
N GLN A 292 30.81 2.01 6.00
CA GLN A 292 31.00 0.56 6.15
C GLN A 292 30.45 0.03 7.48
N THR A 293 30.83 0.66 8.60
CA THR A 293 30.41 0.21 9.94
C THR A 293 28.90 0.24 10.10
N MET A 294 28.24 1.25 9.52
CA MET A 294 26.77 1.31 9.55
C MET A 294 26.17 0.20 8.69
N GLN A 295 26.66 -0.01 7.47
CA GLN A 295 26.16 -1.08 6.61
C GLN A 295 26.38 -2.48 7.21
N THR A 296 27.52 -2.73 7.86
CA THR A 296 27.75 -3.98 8.61
C THR A 296 26.76 -4.14 9.76
N PHE A 297 26.47 -3.07 10.50
CA PHE A 297 25.47 -3.10 11.57
C PHE A 297 24.06 -3.38 11.03
N GLU A 298 23.64 -2.70 9.96
CA GLU A 298 22.37 -2.96 9.29
C GLU A 298 22.30 -4.40 8.76
N ALA A 299 23.41 -4.93 8.24
CA ALA A 299 23.47 -6.28 7.73
C ALA A 299 23.19 -7.33 8.81
N LEU A 300 23.85 -7.18 9.96
CA LEU A 300 23.62 -8.04 11.12
C LEU A 300 22.19 -7.90 11.66
N TYR A 301 21.67 -6.66 11.69
CA TYR A 301 20.30 -6.38 12.12
C TYR A 301 19.26 -7.05 11.20
N LEU A 302 19.37 -6.85 9.88
CA LEU A 302 18.46 -7.42 8.89
C LEU A 302 18.55 -8.94 8.84
N ALA A 303 19.75 -9.52 8.99
CA ALA A 303 19.91 -10.97 9.06
C ALA A 303 19.21 -11.57 10.29
N ALA A 304 19.36 -10.93 11.46
CA ALA A 304 18.65 -11.34 12.67
C ALA A 304 17.13 -11.24 12.47
N ARG A 305 16.64 -10.14 11.90
CA ARG A 305 15.21 -9.97 11.58
C ARG A 305 14.71 -10.98 10.56
N ALA A 306 15.50 -11.35 9.56
CA ALA A 306 15.10 -12.35 8.59
C ALA A 306 14.83 -13.70 9.28
N GLN A 307 15.66 -14.07 10.26
CA GLN A 307 15.45 -15.26 11.09
C GLN A 307 14.18 -15.15 11.94
N ASP A 308 13.89 -13.98 12.51
CA ASP A 308 12.64 -13.74 13.27
C ASP A 308 11.39 -13.95 12.38
N PHE A 309 11.52 -13.73 11.07
CA PHE A 309 10.45 -13.81 10.08
C PHE A 309 10.49 -15.08 9.22
N GLY A 310 11.08 -16.17 9.73
CA GLY A 310 10.98 -17.50 9.13
C GLY A 310 12.13 -17.89 8.20
N ALA A 311 13.16 -17.06 8.03
CA ALA A 311 14.35 -17.41 7.24
C ALA A 311 15.37 -18.26 8.03
N THR A 312 14.90 -19.12 8.93
CA THR A 312 15.77 -19.96 9.80
C THR A 312 16.35 -21.17 9.08
N SER A 313 15.82 -21.54 7.91
CA SER A 313 16.29 -22.66 7.09
C SER A 313 17.57 -22.36 6.29
N PHE A 314 17.97 -21.10 6.20
CA PHE A 314 19.16 -20.69 5.46
C PHE A 314 20.39 -20.78 6.36
N GLU A 315 21.44 -21.43 5.85
CA GLU A 315 22.72 -21.55 6.54
C GLU A 315 23.55 -20.26 6.43
N ARG A 316 23.31 -19.50 5.35
CA ARG A 316 24.05 -18.29 4.99
C ARG A 316 23.10 -17.18 4.57
N ILE A 317 23.39 -15.95 4.96
CA ILE A 317 22.65 -14.76 4.51
C ILE A 317 23.65 -13.80 3.84
N ALA A 318 23.38 -13.47 2.57
CA ALA A 318 24.13 -12.47 1.83
C ALA A 318 23.31 -11.18 1.76
N LEU A 319 23.89 -10.06 2.22
CA LEU A 319 23.25 -8.76 2.10
C LEU A 319 23.98 -7.91 1.09
N THR A 320 23.23 -7.40 0.12
CA THR A 320 23.72 -6.50 -0.92
C THR A 320 23.01 -5.15 -0.78
N PHE A 321 23.80 -4.08 -0.64
CA PHE A 321 23.33 -2.72 -0.54
C PHE A 321 23.59 -1.99 -1.86
N ASP A 322 22.51 -1.62 -2.56
CA ASP A 322 22.58 -0.60 -3.59
C ASP A 322 22.74 0.76 -2.91
N THR A 323 23.92 1.36 -3.11
CA THR A 323 24.28 2.64 -2.53
C THR A 323 24.07 3.81 -3.49
N GLY A 324 23.64 3.55 -4.73
CA GLY A 324 23.63 4.53 -5.81
C GLY A 324 25.02 4.88 -6.36
N HIS A 325 26.06 4.15 -5.94
CA HIS A 325 27.42 4.29 -6.44
C HIS A 325 27.79 3.16 -7.42
N ALA A 326 28.95 3.27 -8.07
CA ALA A 326 29.43 2.30 -9.06
C ALA A 326 29.64 0.88 -8.48
N THR A 327 29.80 0.75 -7.16
CA THR A 327 29.94 -0.54 -6.47
C THR A 327 28.86 -0.71 -5.41
N SER A 328 28.15 -1.83 -5.47
CA SER A 328 27.23 -2.25 -4.43
C SER A 328 28.00 -2.72 -3.20
N GLY A 329 27.50 -2.37 -2.02
CA GLY A 329 28.01 -2.95 -0.77
C GLY A 329 27.61 -4.42 -0.69
N SER A 330 28.49 -5.34 -0.29
CA SER A 330 28.10 -6.74 -0.09
C SER A 330 28.82 -7.39 1.07
N ILE A 331 28.07 -8.14 1.87
CA ILE A 331 28.55 -8.85 3.06
C ILE A 331 27.86 -10.21 3.18
N PHE A 332 28.62 -11.22 3.59
CA PHE A 332 28.15 -12.58 3.77
C PHE A 332 28.23 -12.96 5.26
N LEU A 333 27.14 -13.51 5.77
CA LEU A 333 26.96 -13.84 7.18
C LEU A 333 26.64 -15.32 7.36
N ASP A 334 27.28 -15.94 8.34
CA ASP A 334 26.97 -17.30 8.80
C ASP A 334 25.71 -17.26 9.68
N ALA A 335 24.58 -17.63 9.10
CA ALA A 335 23.28 -17.52 9.75
C ALA A 335 23.16 -18.52 10.92
N SER A 336 23.81 -19.67 10.82
CA SER A 336 23.81 -20.70 11.87
C SER A 336 24.53 -20.19 13.12
N LYS A 337 25.69 -19.55 12.96
CA LYS A 337 26.41 -18.91 14.06
C LYS A 337 25.62 -17.75 14.65
N LEU A 338 25.00 -16.91 13.83
CA LEU A 338 24.15 -15.82 14.31
C LEU A 338 23.00 -16.35 15.18
N ALA A 339 22.30 -17.37 14.71
CA ALA A 339 21.20 -18.00 15.44
C ALA A 339 21.67 -18.59 16.78
N LYS A 340 22.83 -19.27 16.78
CA LYS A 340 23.43 -19.83 17.99
C LYS A 340 23.80 -18.73 19.00
N LEU A 341 24.52 -17.69 18.56
CA LEU A 341 24.90 -16.57 19.42
C LEU A 341 23.70 -15.86 20.04
N ARG A 342 22.61 -15.68 19.27
CA ARG A 342 21.37 -15.09 19.78
C ARG A 342 20.71 -15.97 20.84
N ARG A 343 20.58 -17.27 20.56
CA ARG A 343 19.99 -18.26 21.48
C ARG A 343 20.77 -18.36 22.79
N ASP A 344 22.09 -18.36 22.71
CA ASP A 344 22.98 -18.51 23.86
C ASP A 344 23.18 -17.19 24.63
N GLY A 345 22.57 -16.08 24.18
CA GLY A 345 22.73 -14.77 24.81
C GLY A 345 24.15 -14.22 24.72
N GLY A 346 24.87 -14.58 23.65
CA GLY A 346 26.29 -14.27 23.47
C GLY A 346 26.63 -12.78 23.50
N PRO A 347 27.89 -12.43 23.81
CA PRO A 347 28.37 -11.05 23.81
C PRO A 347 28.38 -10.47 22.38
N ALA A 348 28.06 -9.18 22.24
CA ALA A 348 28.05 -8.48 20.94
C ALA A 348 29.41 -8.52 20.23
N GLU A 349 30.49 -8.62 20.98
CA GLU A 349 31.87 -8.75 20.50
C GLU A 349 32.08 -10.01 19.63
N ALA A 350 31.28 -11.06 19.85
CA ALA A 350 31.33 -12.30 19.07
C ALA A 350 30.70 -12.16 17.67
N LEU A 351 30.04 -11.04 17.35
CA LEU A 351 29.45 -10.81 16.02
C LEU A 351 30.50 -10.74 14.90
N GLY A 352 31.77 -10.48 15.23
CA GLY A 352 32.87 -10.58 14.26
C GLY A 352 33.01 -11.97 13.65
N GLU A 353 32.65 -13.03 14.39
CA GLU A 353 32.74 -14.43 13.93
C GLU A 353 31.61 -14.84 12.97
N VAL A 354 30.53 -14.05 12.94
CA VAL A 354 29.39 -14.22 12.03
C VAL A 354 29.73 -13.72 10.63
N VAL A 355 30.61 -12.72 10.53
CA VAL A 355 31.00 -12.12 9.25
C VAL A 355 32.03 -13.01 8.56
N GLU A 356 31.64 -13.64 7.46
CA GLU A 356 32.53 -14.55 6.73
C GLU A 356 33.55 -13.81 5.86
N THR A 357 33.16 -12.64 5.34
CA THR A 357 33.97 -11.87 4.39
C THR A 357 33.95 -10.40 4.74
N SER A 358 35.09 -9.72 4.57
CA SER A 358 35.14 -8.27 4.62
C SER A 358 34.17 -7.65 3.63
N MET A 359 33.44 -6.63 4.08
CA MET A 359 32.46 -5.95 3.25
C MET A 359 33.12 -5.20 2.10
N LEU A 360 32.71 -5.49 0.86
CA LEU A 360 33.00 -4.63 -0.29
C LEU A 360 32.20 -3.34 -0.12
N TRP A 361 32.83 -2.17 -0.26
CA TRP A 361 32.17 -0.89 -0.01
C TRP A 361 32.80 0.29 -0.77
N HIS A 362 32.02 1.35 -0.94
CA HIS A 362 32.49 2.63 -1.45
C HIS A 362 32.90 3.55 -0.28
N ASP A 363 34.18 3.95 -0.24
CA ASP A 363 34.68 4.86 0.80
C ASP A 363 34.28 6.31 0.50
N SER A 364 33.58 6.90 1.44
CA SER A 364 33.10 8.28 1.34
C SER A 364 33.91 9.20 2.25
N SER A 365 33.93 10.49 1.92
CA SER A 365 34.65 11.44 2.77
C SER A 365 34.06 11.51 4.19
N ASN A 366 34.93 11.70 5.19
CA ASN A 366 34.55 11.87 6.60
C ASN A 366 33.48 12.96 6.79
N LEU A 367 33.55 14.03 6.02
CA LEU A 367 32.58 15.12 6.08
C LEU A 367 31.20 14.67 5.59
N ALA A 368 31.12 13.96 4.46
CA ALA A 368 29.87 13.41 3.95
C ALA A 368 29.21 12.47 4.97
N ARG A 369 29.99 11.60 5.62
CA ARG A 369 29.51 10.72 6.70
C ARG A 369 28.95 11.51 7.88
N ARG A 370 29.65 12.53 8.36
CA ARG A 370 29.19 13.37 9.49
C ARG A 370 27.92 14.15 9.15
N ILE A 371 27.85 14.74 7.96
CA ILE A 371 26.64 15.45 7.48
C ILE A 371 25.48 14.46 7.39
N HIS A 372 25.72 13.25 6.88
CA HIS A 372 24.69 12.21 6.78
C HIS A 372 24.13 11.87 8.16
N VAL A 373 24.99 11.55 9.14
CA VAL A 373 24.58 11.22 10.51
C VAL A 373 23.83 12.38 11.16
N ALA A 374 24.36 13.61 11.08
CA ALA A 374 23.69 14.79 11.64
C ALA A 374 22.30 15.03 11.01
N GLY A 375 22.20 14.88 9.69
CA GLY A 375 20.94 14.99 8.97
C GLY A 375 19.91 13.92 9.38
N MET A 376 20.36 12.69 9.65
CA MET A 376 19.49 11.64 10.19
C MET A 376 19.02 11.98 11.61
N SER A 377 19.94 12.31 12.51
CA SER A 377 19.61 12.64 13.91
C SER A 377 18.61 13.81 14.01
N LEU A 378 18.78 14.85 13.19
CA LEU A 378 17.84 15.97 13.15
C LEU A 378 16.44 15.54 12.69
N ARG A 379 16.35 14.71 11.65
CA ARG A 379 15.06 14.20 11.13
C ARG A 379 14.35 13.35 12.18
N ILE A 380 15.07 12.48 12.88
CA ILE A 380 14.54 11.68 13.97
C ILE A 380 14.00 12.60 15.07
N GLY A 381 14.82 13.56 15.54
CA GLY A 381 14.42 14.45 16.62
C GLY A 381 13.16 15.27 16.29
N LEU A 382 13.06 15.79 15.05
CA LEU A 382 11.87 16.50 14.59
C LEU A 382 10.64 15.61 14.50
N ALA A 383 10.82 14.37 14.03
CA ALA A 383 9.72 13.41 13.93
C ALA A 383 9.26 12.93 15.32
N GLN A 384 10.17 12.70 16.27
CA GLN A 384 9.87 12.38 17.67
C GLN A 384 9.06 13.49 18.34
N ALA A 385 9.53 14.73 18.24
CA ALA A 385 8.80 15.88 18.76
C ALA A 385 7.40 15.99 18.11
N GLY A 386 7.30 15.71 16.81
CA GLY A 386 6.03 15.68 16.09
C GLY A 386 5.05 14.64 16.61
N LEU A 387 5.53 13.43 16.95
CA LEU A 387 4.72 12.37 17.55
C LEU A 387 4.25 12.73 18.95
N GLU A 388 5.18 13.18 19.80
CA GLU A 388 4.86 13.52 21.18
C GLU A 388 3.79 14.61 21.25
N VAL A 389 3.87 15.61 20.36
CA VAL A 389 2.84 16.64 20.20
C VAL A 389 1.49 16.03 19.80
N ARG A 390 1.47 15.05 18.87
CA ARG A 390 0.21 14.37 18.47
C ARG A 390 -0.37 13.55 19.61
N ARG A 391 0.48 12.81 20.34
CA ARG A 391 0.07 12.01 21.48
C ARG A 391 -0.55 12.87 22.57
N ARG A 392 0.09 14.00 22.92
CA ARG A 392 -0.46 14.99 23.87
C ARG A 392 -1.80 15.58 23.40
N TRP A 393 -1.97 15.80 22.10
CA TRP A 393 -3.25 16.24 21.54
C TRP A 393 -4.34 15.16 21.62
N ALA A 394 -4.00 13.90 21.35
CA ALA A 394 -4.92 12.78 21.49
C ALA A 394 -5.34 12.56 22.97
N GLU A 395 -4.37 12.57 23.89
CA GLU A 395 -4.58 12.42 25.34
C GLU A 395 -5.44 13.55 25.93
N SER A 396 -5.36 14.76 25.37
CA SER A 396 -6.22 15.89 25.76
C SER A 396 -7.60 15.90 25.08
N GLY A 397 -7.87 14.95 24.18
CA GLY A 397 -9.09 14.93 23.36
C GLY A 397 -9.17 16.04 22.32
N VAL A 398 -8.10 16.81 22.11
CA VAL A 398 -8.05 17.94 21.18
C VAL A 398 -7.25 17.53 19.94
N THR A 399 -7.84 16.70 19.09
CA THR A 399 -7.21 16.38 17.78
C THR A 399 -7.44 17.56 16.81
N PRO A 400 -6.39 18.27 16.36
CA PRO A 400 -6.57 19.37 15.42
C PRO A 400 -7.24 18.86 14.13
N LEU A 401 -8.29 19.56 13.67
CA LEU A 401 -9.03 19.20 12.45
C LEU A 401 -8.12 18.96 11.22
N ARG A 402 -6.96 19.64 11.15
CA ARG A 402 -5.98 19.49 10.06
C ARG A 402 -5.36 18.10 9.98
N LEU A 403 -5.39 17.33 11.07
CA LEU A 403 -4.88 15.98 11.15
C LEU A 403 -5.95 14.93 10.82
N ARG A 404 -7.24 15.32 10.80
CA ARG A 404 -8.36 14.41 10.51
C ARG A 404 -8.61 14.20 9.02
N TYR A 405 -7.90 14.91 8.14
CA TYR A 405 -8.01 14.72 6.69
C TYR A 405 -6.67 14.94 5.98
N SER A 406 -6.60 14.44 4.75
CA SER A 406 -5.56 14.76 3.77
C SER A 406 -6.20 15.35 2.50
N ILE A 407 -5.53 16.30 1.85
CA ILE A 407 -5.93 16.77 0.52
C ILE A 407 -5.16 15.93 -0.48
N ARG A 408 -5.86 15.07 -1.22
CA ARG A 408 -5.26 14.09 -2.13
C ARG A 408 -4.96 14.68 -3.49
N HIS A 409 -5.89 15.45 -4.03
CA HIS A 409 -5.74 16.08 -5.32
C HIS A 409 -6.34 17.48 -5.30
N VAL A 410 -5.73 18.40 -6.04
CA VAL A 410 -6.22 19.78 -6.24
C VAL A 410 -6.14 20.10 -7.70
N GLN A 411 -7.29 20.32 -8.33
CA GLN A 411 -7.39 20.64 -9.74
C GLN A 411 -7.82 22.08 -9.95
N ASN A 412 -7.14 22.77 -10.85
CA ASN A 412 -7.53 24.10 -11.27
C ASN A 412 -8.57 24.01 -12.40
N LYS A 413 -9.85 24.25 -12.09
CA LYS A 413 -10.96 24.27 -13.06
C LYS A 413 -11.26 25.70 -13.55
N SER A 414 -10.32 26.63 -13.42
CA SER A 414 -10.54 28.03 -13.77
C SER A 414 -10.76 28.21 -15.27
N ALA A 415 -11.84 28.89 -15.62
CA ALA A 415 -12.04 29.46 -16.95
C ALA A 415 -11.79 30.98 -16.87
N GLU A 416 -11.51 31.64 -17.99
CA GLU A 416 -11.04 33.02 -18.11
C GLU A 416 -11.62 34.01 -17.06
N ALA A 417 -12.94 34.09 -16.91
CA ALA A 417 -13.61 35.00 -15.96
C ALA A 417 -13.82 34.42 -14.54
N LEU A 418 -13.71 33.10 -14.37
CA LEU A 418 -14.09 32.36 -13.17
C LEU A 418 -12.91 31.51 -12.65
N ARG A 419 -12.29 32.02 -11.59
CA ARG A 419 -11.24 31.32 -10.85
C ARG A 419 -11.83 30.26 -9.93
N ARG A 420 -11.63 28.98 -10.26
CA ARG A 420 -12.25 27.83 -9.59
C ARG A 420 -11.18 26.79 -9.26
N VAL A 421 -11.26 26.25 -8.05
CA VAL A 421 -10.44 25.12 -7.60
C VAL A 421 -11.36 24.02 -7.14
N GLU A 422 -11.09 22.82 -7.61
CA GLU A 422 -11.67 21.60 -7.08
C GLU A 422 -10.60 20.87 -6.25
N ALA A 423 -11.01 20.29 -5.13
CA ALA A 423 -10.14 19.46 -4.33
C ALA A 423 -10.84 18.17 -3.90
N ILE A 424 -10.07 17.11 -3.92
CA ILE A 424 -10.43 15.80 -3.37
C ILE A 424 -9.72 15.69 -2.03
N ALA A 425 -10.51 15.59 -0.96
CA ALA A 425 -10.03 15.39 0.39
C ALA A 425 -10.51 14.03 0.91
N VAL A 426 -9.65 13.36 1.68
CA VAL A 426 -9.93 12.04 2.25
C VAL A 426 -9.75 12.14 3.77
N LEU A 427 -10.69 11.60 4.52
CA LEU A 427 -10.62 11.49 5.97
C LEU A 427 -9.49 10.53 6.38
N ARG A 428 -8.83 10.81 7.50
CA ARG A 428 -7.86 9.85 8.07
C ARG A 428 -8.61 8.86 8.96
N PHE A 429 -8.19 7.60 8.92
CA PHE A 429 -8.78 6.48 9.67
C PHE A 429 -8.90 6.78 11.17
N GLY A 430 -9.86 6.15 11.84
CA GLY A 430 -9.91 6.07 13.30
C GLY A 430 -11.29 6.31 13.91
N GLU A 431 -12.12 7.16 13.30
CA GLU A 431 -13.48 7.44 13.79
C GLU A 431 -14.37 7.91 12.63
N ASP A 432 -15.64 7.50 12.64
CA ASP A 432 -16.66 8.09 11.75
C ASP A 432 -16.99 9.49 12.26
N PRO A 433 -16.55 10.56 11.57
CA PRO A 433 -16.74 11.91 12.08
C PRO A 433 -18.23 12.25 12.11
N SER A 434 -18.64 12.93 13.18
CA SER A 434 -20.00 13.49 13.28
C SER A 434 -20.31 14.40 12.08
N GLY A 435 -21.59 14.60 11.78
CA GLY A 435 -22.02 15.53 10.73
C GLY A 435 -21.45 16.96 10.91
N GLU A 436 -21.31 17.41 12.16
CA GLU A 436 -20.70 18.70 12.50
C GLU A 436 -19.19 18.73 12.23
N ASP A 437 -18.49 17.63 12.51
CA ASP A 437 -17.07 17.51 12.22
C ASP A 437 -16.78 17.53 10.72
N LEU A 438 -17.59 16.83 9.92
CA LEU A 438 -17.50 16.87 8.45
C LEU A 438 -17.60 18.31 7.93
N TYR A 439 -18.53 19.09 8.48
CA TYR A 439 -18.71 20.50 8.17
C TYR A 439 -17.47 21.34 8.53
N ARG A 440 -16.94 21.16 9.75
CA ARG A 440 -15.74 21.85 10.24
C ARG A 440 -14.51 21.50 9.39
N ILE A 441 -14.35 20.23 9.01
CA ILE A 441 -13.29 19.72 8.14
C ILE A 441 -13.37 20.38 6.75
N ALA A 442 -14.53 20.30 6.10
CA ALA A 442 -14.74 20.90 4.77
C ALA A 442 -14.48 22.41 4.77
N ARG A 443 -14.94 23.14 5.78
CA ARG A 443 -14.61 24.58 5.93
C ARG A 443 -13.12 24.82 6.06
N GLN A 444 -12.41 23.97 6.81
CA GLN A 444 -10.96 24.13 6.96
C GLN A 444 -10.23 23.86 5.63
N VAL A 445 -10.62 22.82 4.89
CA VAL A 445 -10.11 22.54 3.53
C VAL A 445 -10.31 23.75 2.63
N VAL A 446 -11.55 24.27 2.56
CA VAL A 446 -11.89 25.47 1.78
C VAL A 446 -11.04 26.67 2.22
N ARG A 447 -10.91 26.93 3.53
CA ARG A 447 -10.12 28.07 4.04
C ARG A 447 -8.66 27.99 3.62
N ARG A 448 -8.07 26.79 3.60
CA ARG A 448 -6.70 26.56 3.12
C ARG A 448 -6.57 26.84 1.63
N LEU A 449 -7.48 26.29 0.82
CA LEU A 449 -7.44 26.45 -0.64
C LEU A 449 -7.74 27.88 -1.08
N ARG A 450 -8.66 28.58 -0.39
CA ARG A 450 -9.00 29.98 -0.65
C ARG A 450 -7.81 30.93 -0.52
N ARG A 451 -6.83 30.58 0.33
CA ARG A 451 -5.62 31.38 0.54
C ARG A 451 -4.56 31.12 -0.52
N ARG A 452 -4.65 30.03 -1.29
CA ARG A 452 -3.70 29.68 -2.35
C ARG A 452 -4.04 30.44 -3.63
N PRO A 453 -3.13 31.27 -4.16
CA PRO A 453 -3.35 31.94 -5.43
C PRO A 453 -3.26 30.93 -6.57
N ILE A 454 -4.16 31.06 -7.56
CA ILE A 454 -4.21 30.19 -8.75
C ILE A 454 -4.14 31.03 -10.01
N ALA A 455 -3.56 30.46 -11.06
CA ALA A 455 -3.60 31.00 -12.41
C ALA A 455 -4.99 30.74 -13.03
N SER A 456 -5.50 31.64 -13.86
CA SER A 456 -6.61 31.36 -14.77
C SER A 456 -6.05 31.05 -16.16
N ALA A 457 -6.47 30.00 -16.85
CA ALA A 457 -6.11 29.88 -18.26
C ALA A 457 -6.75 31.06 -19.02
N GLY A 458 -5.93 31.97 -19.57
CA GLY A 458 -6.42 32.98 -20.50
C GLY A 458 -6.57 32.36 -21.88
N LEU A 459 -7.54 32.82 -22.68
CA LEU A 459 -7.77 32.32 -24.05
C LEU A 459 -6.52 32.40 -24.94
N LYS A 460 -5.59 33.32 -24.64
CA LYS A 460 -4.36 33.56 -25.42
C LYS A 460 -3.11 32.90 -24.85
N GLY A 461 -3.21 32.04 -23.83
CA GLY A 461 -2.07 31.30 -23.27
C GLY A 461 -0.97 32.13 -22.58
N THR A 462 -1.03 33.46 -22.61
CA THR A 462 -0.06 34.34 -21.95
C THR A 462 -0.29 34.38 -20.44
N GLY A 463 0.81 34.37 -19.67
CA GLY A 463 0.83 34.14 -18.23
C GLY A 463 -0.21 34.96 -17.45
N SER A 464 -1.16 34.27 -16.84
CA SER A 464 -2.21 34.93 -16.08
C SER A 464 -1.75 35.32 -14.67
N ILE A 465 -2.21 36.48 -14.22
CA ILE A 465 -1.97 36.96 -12.87
C ILE A 465 -2.58 35.95 -11.88
N ARG A 466 -1.72 35.34 -11.05
CA ARG A 466 -2.16 34.44 -9.99
C ARG A 466 -2.97 35.23 -8.96
N ARG A 467 -4.22 34.84 -8.73
CA ARG A 467 -5.12 35.49 -7.76
C ARG A 467 -5.88 34.43 -6.96
N ARG A 468 -6.48 34.84 -5.84
CA ARG A 468 -7.30 33.93 -5.00
C ARG A 468 -8.49 33.37 -5.80
N PRO A 469 -8.91 32.11 -5.55
CA PRO A 469 -10.10 31.53 -6.17
C PRO A 469 -11.36 32.32 -5.79
N ARG A 470 -12.32 32.37 -6.72
CA ARG A 470 -13.69 32.85 -6.47
C ARG A 470 -14.62 31.73 -6.05
N TYR A 471 -14.32 30.50 -6.47
CA TYR A 471 -15.03 29.28 -6.10
C TYR A 471 -14.03 28.24 -5.62
N VAL A 472 -14.40 27.53 -4.56
CA VAL A 472 -13.67 26.35 -4.08
C VAL A 472 -14.68 25.22 -3.93
N TRP A 473 -14.44 24.11 -4.61
CA TRP A 473 -15.22 22.89 -4.54
C TRP A 473 -14.41 21.83 -3.82
N VAL A 474 -15.07 21.10 -2.92
CA VAL A 474 -14.45 20.02 -2.15
C VAL A 474 -15.33 18.80 -2.25
N LYS A 475 -14.75 17.69 -2.69
CA LYS A 475 -15.30 16.34 -2.52
C LYS A 475 -14.56 15.72 -1.33
N LEU A 476 -15.29 15.35 -0.30
CA LEU A 476 -14.73 14.73 0.91
C LEU A 476 -15.13 13.25 0.94
N PHE A 477 -14.14 12.38 1.10
CA PHE A 477 -14.30 10.93 1.08
C PHE A 477 -13.94 10.29 2.43
N LYS A 478 -14.60 9.18 2.77
CA LYS A 478 -14.40 8.41 4.01
C LYS A 478 -13.04 7.70 4.02
N GLN A 479 -12.75 7.02 2.92
CA GLN A 479 -11.59 6.18 2.70
C GLN A 479 -10.84 6.65 1.45
N ASP A 480 -9.55 6.35 1.43
CA ASP A 480 -8.71 6.62 0.28
C ASP A 480 -8.96 5.60 -0.84
N ALA A 481 -8.87 6.04 -2.08
CA ALA A 481 -8.98 5.18 -3.26
C ALA A 481 -8.10 5.73 -4.39
N VAL A 482 -8.00 4.98 -5.48
CA VAL A 482 -7.32 5.43 -6.70
C VAL A 482 -7.97 6.72 -7.21
N LEU A 483 -7.18 7.70 -7.66
CA LEU A 483 -7.70 9.04 -7.98
C LEU A 483 -8.83 9.02 -9.02
N ARG A 484 -8.75 8.20 -10.07
CA ARG A 484 -9.84 8.03 -11.06
C ARG A 484 -11.19 7.69 -10.42
N ASN A 485 -11.19 6.89 -9.34
CA ASN A 485 -12.40 6.49 -8.62
C ASN A 485 -12.92 7.62 -7.71
N LEU A 486 -12.02 8.49 -7.22
CA LEU A 486 -12.37 9.67 -6.43
C LEU A 486 -12.78 10.88 -7.29
N GLU A 487 -12.29 10.97 -8.52
CA GLU A 487 -12.62 12.05 -9.45
C GLU A 487 -14.07 11.94 -9.92
N ASN A 488 -14.50 10.73 -10.25
CA ASN A 488 -15.84 10.43 -10.76
C ASN A 488 -16.56 9.38 -9.91
N PRO A 489 -16.88 9.67 -8.64
CA PRO A 489 -17.36 8.65 -7.71
C PRO A 489 -18.73 8.06 -8.06
N GLY A 490 -19.49 8.65 -8.98
CA GLY A 490 -20.91 8.34 -9.16
C GLY A 490 -21.79 8.99 -8.08
N PRO A 491 -23.12 9.00 -8.27
CA PRO A 491 -24.05 9.62 -7.31
C PRO A 491 -24.21 8.83 -6.01
N ASP A 492 -24.10 7.50 -6.07
CA ASP A 492 -24.39 6.58 -4.96
C ASP A 492 -23.12 6.03 -4.28
N ASN A 493 -21.98 6.68 -4.47
CA ASN A 493 -20.72 6.23 -3.90
C ASN A 493 -20.78 6.23 -2.36
N PRO A 494 -20.67 5.07 -1.69
CA PRO A 494 -20.69 5.02 -0.23
C PRO A 494 -19.47 5.71 0.39
N ASN A 495 -18.38 5.85 -0.37
CA ASN A 495 -17.17 6.51 0.08
C ASN A 495 -17.27 8.04 0.05
N LEU A 496 -18.13 8.64 -0.78
CA LEU A 496 -18.30 10.09 -0.83
C LEU A 496 -19.19 10.52 0.36
N VAL A 497 -18.64 11.27 1.32
CA VAL A 497 -19.39 11.67 2.52
C VAL A 497 -19.97 13.07 2.44
N LEU A 498 -19.32 13.98 1.69
CA LEU A 498 -19.74 15.38 1.63
C LEU A 498 -19.24 16.08 0.37
N ARG A 499 -20.12 16.83 -0.27
CA ARG A 499 -19.76 17.85 -1.26
C ARG A 499 -19.89 19.24 -0.64
N ALA A 500 -18.87 20.06 -0.79
CA ALA A 500 -18.89 21.43 -0.31
C ALA A 500 -18.49 22.42 -1.41
N GLU A 501 -19.23 23.52 -1.49
CA GLU A 501 -18.93 24.64 -2.38
C GLU A 501 -18.83 25.92 -1.55
N TRP A 502 -17.74 26.66 -1.74
CA TRP A 502 -17.61 28.00 -1.23
C TRP A 502 -17.57 29.00 -2.37
N VAL A 503 -18.35 30.08 -2.21
CA VAL A 503 -18.47 31.14 -3.20
C VAL A 503 -18.13 32.48 -2.59
N ALA A 504 -17.27 33.25 -3.28
CA ALA A 504 -16.93 34.61 -2.89
C ALA A 504 -18.19 35.50 -2.79
N ARG A 505 -18.17 36.50 -1.90
CA ARG A 505 -19.34 37.33 -1.56
C ARG A 505 -20.10 37.89 -2.78
N ARG A 506 -19.37 38.36 -3.80
CA ARG A 506 -19.95 38.93 -5.04
C ARG A 506 -20.72 37.90 -5.90
N ASN A 507 -20.48 36.61 -5.70
CA ASN A 507 -20.96 35.55 -6.59
C ASN A 507 -21.97 34.60 -5.90
N ARG A 508 -22.39 34.86 -4.65
CA ARG A 508 -23.19 33.92 -3.84
C ARG A 508 -24.53 33.48 -4.45
N LYS A 509 -25.08 34.27 -5.40
CA LYS A 509 -26.33 33.98 -6.11
C LYS A 509 -26.18 32.97 -7.26
N GLN A 510 -24.95 32.58 -7.62
CA GLN A 510 -24.67 31.69 -8.75
C GLN A 510 -23.88 30.45 -8.28
N PRO A 511 -24.54 29.47 -7.63
CA PRO A 511 -23.91 28.18 -7.35
C PRO A 511 -23.62 27.43 -8.65
N VAL A 512 -22.54 26.65 -8.68
CA VAL A 512 -22.17 25.86 -9.86
C VAL A 512 -22.08 24.38 -9.50
N PHE A 513 -21.48 24.04 -8.37
CA PHE A 513 -21.17 22.67 -7.99
C PHE A 513 -22.23 22.03 -7.10
N VAL A 514 -22.68 22.73 -6.05
CA VAL A 514 -23.73 22.23 -5.15
C VAL A 514 -25.05 22.91 -5.49
N ARG A 515 -25.85 22.23 -6.33
CA ARG A 515 -27.14 22.77 -6.82
C ARG A 515 -28.24 22.71 -5.75
N PHE A 516 -28.31 21.60 -5.01
CA PHE A 516 -29.33 21.34 -4.00
C PHE A 516 -28.69 21.17 -2.62
N PRO A 517 -28.28 22.27 -1.96
CA PRO A 517 -27.60 22.15 -0.68
C PRO A 517 -28.55 21.70 0.43
N THR A 518 -28.08 20.76 1.25
CA THR A 518 -28.70 20.41 2.53
C THR A 518 -28.47 21.49 3.59
N ALA A 519 -27.37 22.24 3.50
CA ALA A 519 -27.08 23.36 4.41
C ALA A 519 -26.37 24.53 3.70
N VAL A 520 -26.67 25.75 4.13
CA VAL A 520 -26.06 26.99 3.62
C VAL A 520 -25.68 27.93 4.77
N GLU A 521 -24.40 28.27 4.91
CA GLU A 521 -23.93 29.22 5.93
C GLU A 521 -22.80 30.09 5.36
N GLY A 522 -22.87 31.41 5.49
CA GLY A 522 -21.71 32.29 5.24
C GLY A 522 -21.09 32.23 3.83
N GLY A 523 -21.82 31.76 2.82
CA GLY A 523 -21.33 31.54 1.45
C GLY A 523 -20.73 30.15 1.19
N TYR A 524 -20.87 29.25 2.17
CA TYR A 524 -20.63 27.82 2.02
C TYR A 524 -21.97 27.13 1.75
N ARG A 525 -21.93 26.11 0.89
CA ARG A 525 -23.05 25.24 0.52
C ARG A 525 -22.57 23.80 0.68
N PHE A 526 -23.40 22.96 1.28
CA PHE A 526 -23.06 21.58 1.60
C PHE A 526 -24.14 20.66 1.05
N GLU A 527 -23.75 19.50 0.53
CA GLU A 527 -24.64 18.45 0.05
C GLU A 527 -24.13 17.11 0.58
N TYR A 528 -24.99 16.40 1.31
CA TYR A 528 -24.77 15.03 1.73
C TYR A 528 -25.40 14.10 0.68
N PRO A 529 -24.71 13.05 0.23
CA PRO A 529 -25.33 12.06 -0.63
C PRO A 529 -26.52 11.39 0.07
N VAL A 530 -27.50 10.94 -0.72
CA VAL A 530 -28.82 10.47 -0.26
C VAL A 530 -28.72 9.35 0.78
N ARG A 531 -27.73 8.46 0.64
CA ARG A 531 -27.51 7.33 1.55
C ARG A 531 -27.06 7.79 2.95
N THR A 532 -26.14 8.75 3.01
CA THR A 532 -25.65 9.35 4.26
C THR A 532 -26.78 10.08 5.01
N LEU A 533 -27.79 10.60 4.30
CA LEU A 533 -28.96 11.21 4.94
C LEU A 533 -29.84 10.17 5.64
N LYS A 534 -30.04 8.97 5.06
CA LYS A 534 -30.81 7.90 5.70
C LYS A 534 -30.14 7.41 6.98
N GLU A 535 -28.84 7.11 6.92
CA GLU A 535 -28.08 6.67 8.10
C GLU A 535 -28.12 7.70 9.23
N ASN A 536 -27.95 9.00 8.93
CA ASN A 536 -28.06 10.06 9.92
C ASN A 536 -29.48 10.24 10.49
N LEU A 537 -30.51 10.07 9.65
CA LEU A 537 -31.91 10.14 10.09
C LEU A 537 -32.29 8.96 10.98
N ASP A 538 -31.75 7.77 10.71
CA ASP A 538 -32.03 6.57 11.50
C ASP A 538 -31.28 6.62 12.85
N LEU A 539 -30.04 7.11 12.88
CA LEU A 539 -29.30 7.39 14.13
C LEU A 539 -30.01 8.43 15.02
N ALA A 540 -30.61 9.47 14.42
CA ALA A 540 -31.37 10.49 15.14
C ALA A 540 -32.71 9.98 15.69
N LYS A 541 -33.26 8.89 15.13
CA LYS A 541 -34.49 8.25 15.60
C LYS A 541 -34.23 7.22 16.71
N GLY A 542 -33.09 6.53 16.68
CA GLY A 542 -32.71 5.55 17.72
C GLY A 542 -32.18 6.14 19.02
N SER A 543 -31.99 7.47 19.08
CA SER A 543 -31.50 8.22 20.25
C SER A 543 -32.60 9.01 20.98
N ARG A 544 -33.86 8.79 20.61
CA ARG A 544 -35.07 9.27 21.31
C ARG A 544 -35.81 8.08 21.89
#